data_AF-A0A3M1R861-F1
#
_entry.id   AF-A0A3M1R861-F1
#
_cell.length_a   1.000
_cell.length_b   1.000
_cell.length_c   1.000
_cell.angle_alpha   90.00
_cell.angle_beta   90.00
_cell.angle_gamma   90.00
#
_symmetry.space_group_name_H-M   'P 1'
#
loop_
_entity.id
_entity.type
_entity.pdbx_description
1 polymer ?
#
loop_
_entity_poly.entity_id
_entity_poly.type
_entity_poly.pdbx_seq_one_letter_code
_entity_poly.pdbx_strand_id
1 'polypeptide(L)'
;MDPHQLRGQRVMRRLRECEGYLELGLPQKALERLDSIGDVGEWRGVIEMLRGRICLVMGDLPKAAEAFRAAAEHSQAPHDRLAWGSLSHVYRLCGEPLLAIQTLGRARGAFAKPYHGPHGTGWPYTHDLGTGSGDVGSAS
;
A
#
# COMPACT_ATOMS: atom_id res chain seq x y z
N MET A 1 -10.42 -28.56 -9.16
CA MET A 1 -9.94 -27.45 -8.31
C MET A 1 -9.05 -26.58 -9.17
N ASP A 2 -9.33 -25.29 -9.25
CA ASP A 2 -8.63 -24.37 -10.16
C ASP A 2 -7.14 -24.23 -9.77
N PRO A 3 -6.17 -24.41 -10.71
CA PRO A 3 -4.75 -24.17 -10.46
C PRO A 3 -4.42 -22.81 -9.81
N HIS A 4 -5.19 -21.75 -10.12
CA HIS A 4 -5.04 -20.43 -9.49
C HIS A 4 -5.40 -20.47 -8.01
N GLN A 5 -6.47 -21.17 -7.65
CA GLN A 5 -6.92 -21.33 -6.27
C GLN A 5 -5.91 -22.12 -5.42
N LEU A 6 -5.33 -23.19 -5.98
CA LEU A 6 -4.27 -23.98 -5.32
C LEU A 6 -2.99 -23.15 -5.10
N ARG A 7 -2.66 -22.25 -6.03
CA ARG A 7 -1.53 -21.33 -5.88
C ARG A 7 -1.79 -20.32 -4.75
N GLY A 8 -2.96 -19.69 -4.72
CA GLY A 8 -3.34 -18.75 -3.67
C GLY A 8 -3.29 -19.38 -2.27
N GLN A 9 -3.81 -20.60 -2.11
CA GLN A 9 -3.74 -21.33 -0.84
C GLN A 9 -2.30 -21.58 -0.36
N ARG A 10 -1.39 -21.95 -1.28
CA ARG A 10 0.02 -22.15 -0.94
C ARG A 10 0.70 -20.85 -0.51
N VAL A 11 0.43 -19.74 -1.20
CA VAL A 11 0.98 -18.42 -0.84
C VAL A 11 0.46 -18.01 0.54
N MET A 12 -0.85 -18.06 0.77
CA MET A 12 -1.47 -17.70 2.05
C MET A 12 -0.95 -18.53 3.23
N ARG A 13 -0.76 -19.83 3.03
CA ARG A 13 -0.15 -20.69 4.05
C ARG A 13 1.26 -20.22 4.42
N ARG A 14 2.09 -19.91 3.43
CA ARG A 14 3.48 -19.45 3.66
C ARG A 14 3.52 -18.08 4.31
N LEU A 15 2.63 -17.16 3.93
CA LEU A 15 2.50 -15.86 4.59
C LEU A 15 2.18 -16.03 6.08
N ARG A 16 1.21 -16.90 6.41
CA ARG A 16 0.88 -17.20 7.81
C ARG A 16 2.06 -17.79 8.59
N GLU A 17 2.85 -18.66 7.96
CA GLU A 17 4.07 -19.22 8.58
C GLU A 17 5.10 -18.11 8.85
N CYS A 18 5.29 -17.15 7.93
CA CYS A 18 6.17 -16.00 8.13
C CYS A 18 5.70 -15.12 9.30
N GLU A 19 4.39 -14.86 9.41
CA GLU A 19 3.82 -14.11 10.52
C GLU A 19 4.02 -14.83 11.86
N GLY A 20 3.80 -16.16 11.90
CA GLY A 20 4.08 -16.95 13.09
C GLY A 20 5.56 -16.88 13.51
N TYR A 21 6.50 -16.87 12.57
CA TYR A 21 7.91 -16.65 12.91
C TYR A 21 8.19 -15.26 13.47
N LEU A 22 7.51 -14.21 12.98
CA LEU A 22 7.62 -12.87 13.56
C LEU A 22 7.08 -12.80 14.98
N GLU A 23 5.93 -13.44 15.25
CA GLU A 23 5.33 -13.50 16.59
C GLU A 23 6.25 -14.21 17.60
N LEU A 24 7.02 -15.18 17.14
CA LEU A 24 8.03 -15.88 17.94
C LEU A 24 9.37 -15.13 18.06
N GLY A 25 9.50 -13.93 17.48
CA GLY A 25 10.75 -13.17 17.49
C GLY A 25 11.85 -13.78 16.62
N LEU A 26 11.49 -14.50 15.55
CA LEU A 26 12.41 -15.17 14.62
C LEU A 26 12.40 -14.49 13.23
N PRO A 27 12.79 -13.21 13.10
CA PRO A 27 12.63 -12.46 11.86
C PRO A 27 13.49 -12.98 10.70
N GLN A 28 14.68 -13.51 10.99
CA GLN A 28 15.54 -14.10 9.96
C GLN A 28 14.87 -15.31 9.30
N LYS A 29 14.25 -16.17 10.11
CA LYS A 29 13.52 -17.35 9.65
C LYS A 29 12.25 -16.96 8.88
N ALA A 30 11.59 -15.87 9.30
CA ALA A 30 10.49 -15.29 8.55
C ALA A 30 10.93 -14.83 7.15
N LEU A 31 12.08 -14.16 7.06
CA LEU A 31 12.62 -13.67 5.77
C LEU A 31 12.97 -14.84 4.83
N GLU A 32 13.70 -15.84 5.33
CA GLU A 32 14.03 -17.05 4.58
C GLU A 32 12.78 -17.76 4.06
N ARG A 33 11.74 -17.83 4.90
CA ARG A 33 10.47 -18.42 4.49
C ARG A 33 9.78 -17.60 3.42
N LEU A 34 9.82 -16.28 3.53
CA LEU A 34 9.25 -15.36 2.54
C LEU A 34 9.98 -15.46 1.19
N ASP A 35 11.32 -15.55 1.20
CA ASP A 35 12.15 -15.70 0.00
C ASP A 35 11.95 -17.06 -0.70
N SER A 36 11.49 -18.07 0.04
CA SER A 36 11.10 -19.36 -0.54
C SER A 36 9.76 -19.33 -1.29
N ILE A 37 9.00 -18.22 -1.21
CA ILE A 37 7.82 -18.02 -2.04
C ILE A 37 8.31 -17.69 -3.44
N GLY A 38 8.15 -18.63 -4.37
CA GLY A 38 8.54 -18.48 -5.79
C GLY A 38 7.71 -17.43 -6.54
N ASP A 39 7.26 -17.70 -7.77
CA ASP A 39 6.45 -16.73 -8.50
C ASP A 39 5.19 -16.35 -7.71
N VAL A 40 4.99 -15.06 -7.47
CA VAL A 40 3.95 -14.53 -6.60
C VAL A 40 2.78 -13.88 -7.35
N GLY A 41 2.95 -13.46 -8.61
CA GLY A 41 1.91 -12.77 -9.38
C GLY A 41 1.26 -11.59 -8.63
N GLU A 42 -0.06 -11.60 -8.49
CA GLU A 42 -0.87 -10.64 -7.71
C GLU A 42 -0.48 -10.55 -6.21
N TRP A 43 0.23 -11.58 -5.74
CA TRP A 43 1.04 -11.73 -4.53
C TRP A 43 1.85 -10.53 -4.07
N ARG A 44 2.33 -9.77 -5.06
CA ARG A 44 3.54 -8.96 -4.93
C ARG A 44 3.37 -7.89 -3.85
N GLY A 45 2.28 -7.12 -3.88
CA GLY A 45 2.03 -6.07 -2.88
C GLY A 45 2.04 -6.59 -1.45
N VAL A 46 1.38 -7.72 -1.19
CA VAL A 46 1.28 -8.33 0.16
C VAL A 46 2.62 -8.87 0.63
N ILE A 47 3.38 -9.50 -0.28
CA ILE A 47 4.70 -10.05 0.06
C ILE A 47 5.70 -8.94 0.36
N GLU A 48 5.73 -7.88 -0.43
CA GLU A 48 6.62 -6.75 -0.16
C GLU A 48 6.21 -6.01 1.14
N MET A 49 4.91 -5.95 1.45
CA MET A 49 4.42 -5.41 2.72
C MET A 49 4.97 -6.22 3.90
N LEU A 50 4.93 -7.55 3.83
CA LEU A 50 5.46 -8.41 4.88
C LEU A 50 6.99 -8.35 4.96
N ARG A 51 7.68 -8.30 3.81
CA ARG A 51 9.14 -8.09 3.74
C ARG A 51 9.55 -6.82 4.47
N GLY A 52 8.86 -5.71 4.21
CA GLY A 52 9.12 -4.43 4.87
C GLY A 52 8.97 -4.54 6.39
N ARG A 53 7.93 -5.24 6.87
CA ARG A 53 7.71 -5.49 8.29
C ARG A 53 8.83 -6.33 8.91
N ILE A 54 9.28 -7.38 8.23
CA ILE A 54 10.40 -8.22 8.70
C ILE A 54 11.69 -7.40 8.78
N CYS A 55 12.04 -6.64 7.72
CA CYS A 55 13.23 -5.77 7.70
C CYS A 55 13.19 -4.71 8.80
N LEU A 56 12.02 -4.11 9.05
CA LEU A 56 11.84 -3.14 10.12
C LEU A 56 12.10 -3.75 11.51
N VAL A 57 11.59 -4.96 11.78
CA VAL A 57 11.84 -5.67 13.04
C VAL A 57 13.32 -6.01 13.22
N MET A 58 14.05 -6.29 12.13
CA MET A 58 15.50 -6.52 12.16
C MET A 58 16.33 -5.23 12.26
N GLY A 59 15.70 -4.06 12.17
CA GLY A 59 16.40 -2.77 12.14
C GLY A 59 17.05 -2.41 10.80
N ASP A 60 16.81 -3.18 9.73
CA ASP A 60 17.29 -2.89 8.38
C ASP A 60 16.35 -1.86 7.73
N LEU A 61 16.48 -0.60 8.15
CA LEU A 61 15.63 0.50 7.69
C LEU A 61 15.70 0.74 6.17
N PRO A 62 16.86 0.67 5.50
CA PRO A 62 16.93 0.82 4.05
C PRO A 62 16.09 -0.23 3.31
N LYS A 63 16.24 -1.52 3.63
CA LYS A 63 15.45 -2.58 2.99
C LYS A 63 13.97 -2.50 3.36
N ALA A 64 13.65 -2.08 4.58
CA ALA A 64 12.27 -1.84 4.98
C ALA A 64 11.62 -0.77 4.10
N ALA A 65 12.30 0.34 3.86
CA ALA A 65 11.81 1.43 3.01
C ALA A 65 11.60 0.98 1.55
N GLU A 66 12.56 0.24 0.98
CA GLU A 66 12.45 -0.32 -0.37
C GLU A 66 11.23 -1.25 -0.51
N ALA A 67 11.06 -2.17 0.44
CA ALA A 67 9.97 -3.12 0.43
C ALA A 67 8.60 -2.43 0.60
N PHE A 68 8.47 -1.47 1.53
CA PHE A 68 7.21 -0.72 1.67
C PHE A 68 6.88 0.12 0.44
N ARG A 69 7.89 0.70 -0.22
CA ARG A 69 7.68 1.42 -1.49
C ARG A 69 7.16 0.47 -2.57
N ALA A 70 7.81 -0.68 -2.75
CA ALA A 70 7.37 -1.69 -3.71
C ALA A 70 5.94 -2.18 -3.41
N ALA A 71 5.62 -2.42 -2.13
CA ALA A 71 4.27 -2.80 -1.71
C ALA A 71 3.21 -1.76 -2.11
N ALA A 72 3.52 -0.48 -1.95
CA ALA A 72 2.63 0.62 -2.30
C ALA A 72 2.47 0.77 -3.82
N GLU A 73 3.54 0.58 -4.59
CA GLU A 73 3.52 0.66 -6.05
C GLU A 73 2.76 -0.49 -6.71
N HIS A 74 2.76 -1.67 -6.09
CA HIS A 74 2.01 -2.84 -6.54
C HIS A 74 0.56 -2.89 -6.04
N SER A 75 0.15 -1.95 -5.20
CA SER A 75 -1.20 -1.87 -4.65
C SER A 75 -1.95 -0.69 -5.26
N GLN A 76 -3.27 -0.82 -5.42
CA GLN A 76 -4.13 0.29 -5.82
C GLN A 76 -4.73 0.96 -4.59
N ALA A 77 -5.06 2.25 -4.69
CA ALA A 77 -5.85 2.91 -3.65
C ALA A 77 -7.22 2.21 -3.51
N PRO A 78 -7.70 1.94 -2.29
CA PRO A 78 -7.17 2.40 -0.99
C PRO A 78 -6.18 1.43 -0.31
N HIS A 79 -5.83 0.30 -0.94
CA HIS A 79 -4.99 -0.75 -0.36
C HIS A 79 -3.51 -0.34 -0.21
N ASP A 80 -3.04 0.64 -0.97
CA ASP A 80 -1.67 1.18 -0.90
C ASP A 80 -1.42 2.06 0.35
N ARG A 81 -2.48 2.54 1.01
CA ARG A 81 -2.39 3.48 2.14
C ARG A 81 -1.56 2.94 3.30
N LEU A 82 -1.71 1.65 3.61
CA LEU A 82 -0.98 1.01 4.69
C LEU A 82 0.53 1.02 4.40
N ALA A 83 0.92 0.67 3.16
CA ALA A 83 2.31 0.64 2.75
C ALA A 83 2.94 2.05 2.75
N TRP A 84 2.21 3.08 2.27
CA TRP A 84 2.67 4.48 2.38
C TRP A 84 2.82 4.94 3.83
N GLY A 85 1.90 4.54 4.72
CA GLY A 85 1.98 4.84 6.14
C GLY A 85 3.20 4.19 6.80
N SER A 86 3.47 2.92 6.48
CA SER A 86 4.67 2.22 6.95
C SER A 86 5.96 2.86 6.41
N LEU A 87 5.99 3.26 5.14
CA LEU A 87 7.13 3.98 4.58
C LEU A 87 7.38 5.33 5.26
N SER A 88 6.31 6.08 5.57
CA SER A 88 6.40 7.30 6.38
C SER A 88 7.04 7.06 7.73
N HIS A 89 6.63 5.98 8.41
CA HIS A 89 7.21 5.59 9.68
C HIS A 89 8.71 5.28 9.56
N VAL A 90 9.14 4.54 8.54
CA VAL A 90 10.57 4.27 8.30
C VAL A 90 11.35 5.55 8.05
N TYR A 91 10.84 6.48 7.23
CA TYR A 91 11.52 7.76 7.01
C TYR A 91 11.67 8.60 8.28
N ARG A 92 10.71 8.54 9.20
CA ARG A 92 10.87 9.17 10.52
C ARG A 92 12.03 8.55 11.31
N LEU A 93 12.16 7.22 11.29
CA LEU A 93 13.24 6.52 11.99
C LEU A 93 14.62 6.84 11.37
N CYS A 94 14.68 7.03 10.05
CA CYS A 94 15.90 7.44 9.35
C CYS A 94 16.29 8.91 9.54
N GLY A 95 15.45 9.74 10.19
CA GLY A 95 15.69 11.18 10.32
C GLY A 95 15.38 11.99 9.06
N GLU A 96 14.47 11.50 8.21
CA GLU A 96 14.07 12.11 6.94
C GLU A 96 12.65 12.72 7.03
N PRO A 97 12.44 13.84 7.75
CA PRO A 97 11.11 14.34 8.08
C PRO A 97 10.31 14.80 6.86
N LEU A 98 10.96 15.37 5.85
CA LEU A 98 10.29 15.83 4.64
C LEU A 98 9.70 14.66 3.84
N LEU A 99 10.47 13.58 3.68
CA LEU A 99 10.00 12.37 3.02
C LEU A 99 8.87 11.70 3.82
N ALA A 100 8.99 11.68 5.15
CA ALA A 100 7.94 11.15 6.02
C ALA A 100 6.61 11.89 5.88
N ILE A 101 6.63 13.23 5.84
CA ILE A 101 5.42 14.05 5.65
C ILE A 101 4.80 13.79 4.28
N GLN A 102 5.61 13.75 3.22
CA GLN A 102 5.12 13.53 1.86
C GLN A 102 4.43 12.16 1.71
N THR A 103 5.05 11.09 2.22
CA THR A 103 4.45 9.74 2.15
C THR A 103 3.24 9.59 3.08
N LEU A 104 3.21 10.29 4.21
CA LEU A 104 2.01 10.34 5.05
C LEU A 104 0.84 11.02 4.33
N GLY A 105 1.11 12.07 3.56
CA GLY A 105 0.13 12.70 2.68
C GLY A 105 -0.52 11.67 1.76
N ARG A 106 0.29 10.87 1.05
CA ARG A 106 -0.17 9.77 0.19
C ARG A 106 -1.01 8.74 0.94
N ALA A 107 -0.56 8.30 2.11
CA ALA A 107 -1.30 7.38 2.96
C ALA A 107 -2.69 7.90 3.35
N ARG A 108 -2.84 9.23 3.46
CA ARG A 108 -4.11 9.91 3.78
C ARG A 108 -4.92 10.30 2.55
N GLY A 109 -4.48 9.92 1.35
CA GLY A 109 -5.19 10.21 0.09
C GLY A 109 -4.85 11.56 -0.54
N ALA A 110 -3.92 12.34 0.02
CA ALA A 110 -3.34 13.44 -0.73
C ALA A 110 -2.56 12.82 -1.90
N PHE A 111 -2.82 13.27 -3.13
CA PHE A 111 -2.21 12.72 -4.35
C PHE A 111 -2.63 11.29 -4.73
N ALA A 112 -3.85 10.86 -4.39
CA ALA A 112 -4.39 9.59 -4.88
C ALA A 112 -4.30 9.54 -6.42
N LYS A 113 -3.68 8.48 -6.97
CA LYS A 113 -3.79 8.19 -8.41
C LYS A 113 -5.28 8.15 -8.75
N PRO A 114 -5.74 8.78 -9.85
CA PRO A 114 -7.15 8.70 -10.22
C PRO A 114 -7.54 7.22 -10.33
N TYR A 115 -8.51 6.80 -9.54
CA TYR A 115 -9.01 5.43 -9.58
C TYR A 115 -9.69 5.21 -10.94
N HIS A 116 -9.06 4.42 -11.81
CA HIS A 116 -9.68 3.95 -13.04
C HIS A 116 -10.26 2.57 -12.72
N GLY A 117 -11.53 2.56 -12.28
CA GLY A 117 -12.24 1.31 -12.04
C GLY A 117 -12.31 0.45 -13.33
N PRO A 118 -12.61 -0.85 -13.21
CA PRO A 118 -12.78 -1.75 -14.35
C PRO A 118 -13.93 -1.33 -15.29
N HIS A 119 -14.79 -0.43 -14.84
CA HIS A 119 -15.68 0.36 -15.67
C HIS A 119 -15.14 1.79 -15.65
N GLY A 120 -14.69 2.30 -16.79
CA GLY A 120 -14.11 3.64 -16.96
C GLY A 120 -15.08 4.80 -16.73
N THR A 121 -15.85 4.80 -15.64
CA THR A 121 -16.63 5.94 -15.18
C THR A 121 -15.82 6.66 -14.11
N GLY A 122 -14.87 7.48 -14.57
CA GLY A 122 -14.27 8.50 -13.72
C GLY A 122 -15.37 9.40 -13.19
N TRP A 123 -15.60 9.40 -11.87
CA TRP A 123 -16.46 10.38 -11.24
C TRP A 123 -15.70 11.72 -11.21
N PRO A 124 -16.18 12.78 -11.89
CA PRO A 124 -15.62 14.09 -11.69
C PRO A 124 -16.10 14.59 -10.32
N TYR A 125 -15.21 14.65 -9.34
CA TYR A 125 -15.42 15.50 -8.18
C TYR A 125 -15.30 16.95 -8.67
N THR A 126 -16.42 17.56 -9.09
CA THR A 126 -16.50 19.01 -9.18
C THR A 126 -16.74 19.54 -7.77
N HIS A 127 -15.64 19.92 -7.11
CA HIS A 127 -15.73 21.00 -6.16
C HIS A 127 -15.93 22.31 -6.92
N ASP A 128 -16.71 23.19 -6.29
CA ASP A 128 -16.63 24.65 -6.33
C ASP A 128 -17.73 25.47 -7.02
N LEU A 129 -18.50 26.09 -6.12
CA LEU A 129 -18.93 27.48 -6.04
C LEU A 129 -20.19 27.89 -6.78
N GLY A 130 -21.24 27.99 -5.96
CA GLY A 130 -22.33 28.91 -6.19
C GLY A 130 -21.80 30.30 -6.52
N THR A 131 -22.12 30.73 -7.73
CA THR A 131 -22.29 32.15 -8.04
C THR A 131 -23.78 32.36 -8.15
N GLY A 132 -24.34 33.04 -7.14
CA GLY A 132 -25.67 33.61 -7.26
C GLY A 132 -25.67 34.60 -8.41
N SER A 133 -26.66 34.48 -9.27
CA SER A 133 -27.16 35.63 -10.02
C SER A 133 -28.67 35.45 -10.11
N GLY A 134 -29.37 36.12 -9.21
CA GLY A 134 -30.78 36.39 -9.43
C GLY A 134 -30.90 37.33 -10.61
N ASP A 135 -31.77 37.00 -11.54
CA ASP A 135 -32.49 38.00 -12.32
C ASP A 135 -33.91 37.48 -12.54
N VAL A 136 -34.82 38.09 -11.81
CA VAL A 136 -36.27 38.04 -12.00
C VAL A 136 -36.69 39.40 -12.55
N GLY A 137 -37.21 39.41 -13.78
CA GLY A 137 -37.73 40.59 -14.48
C GLY A 137 -37.28 40.57 -15.94
N SER A 138 -38.08 40.86 -16.95
CA SER A 138 -39.44 41.38 -17.04
C SER A 138 -39.98 41.10 -18.45
N ALA A 139 -41.30 41.06 -18.55
CA ALA A 139 -42.16 41.49 -19.67
C ALA A 139 -41.59 41.56 -21.10
N SER A 140 -42.24 40.86 -22.03
CA SER A 140 -43.31 41.43 -22.88
C SER A 140 -44.01 40.34 -23.68
#